data_AF-A0A917Q024-F1
#
_entry.id   AF-A0A917Q024-F1
#
_cell.length_a   1.000
_cell.length_b   1.000
_cell.length_c   1.000
_cell.angle_alpha   90.00
_cell.angle_beta   90.00
_cell.angle_gamma   90.00
#
_symmetry.space_group_name_H-M   'P 1'
#
loop_
_entity.id
_entity.type
_entity.pdbx_description
1 polymer ?
#
loop_
_entity_poly.entity_id
_entity_poly.type
_entity_poly.pdbx_seq_one_letter_code
_entity_poly.pdbx_strand_id
1 'polypeptide(L)'
;MRTIHFAGSFEAWRPIARKLLLDQTAPDQITWQAGNDPAADLFASPDVLDEPTQPSVALAIPRKLPELLKYAACYRAPDRWALLYRVLWRVTRGDRSAMLAGDIDGAQLHGRVKSVRREAHHMHAFLRFAERAEDATPRFVAWHEPAHDVLELASGHFHHRMGSVSWLIATPEGAAVCDGTSLSFLSPCPDDLRQLAQGTRDDGEALWRAYYSSTFNPARVNEKVMRGHMPARFWKHLPEGDLIPQLATQARAGQQKLAQTESVGKQAGRQVLIARERAQPVRPLPTSLDECRQCDIWQNATCAVPGAGSSHAQIMLIGEQPGDHEDLAGRPFVGPAGQILDQALASAGLDRAAIFVTNAVKHFKWEPRGGIHGKAATRKHATPKPAEIRACRDWLTKELADIKPLVLVALGRTALASILEVHDPQRIRLADYSGRAFKHDGRWVLTAPHPAAILRNRDEQQRRYFEELCHALTKAAELISTLH
;
A
#
# COMPACT_ATOMS: atom_id res chain seq x y z
N MET A 1 46.34 -6.86 -14.02
CA MET A 1 45.13 -6.15 -13.57
C MET A 1 45.26 -4.70 -14.01
N ARG A 2 44.31 -4.20 -14.80
CA ARG A 2 44.25 -2.84 -15.30
C ARG A 2 43.37 -2.00 -14.37
N THR A 3 43.87 -0.84 -13.95
CA THR A 3 43.10 0.11 -13.13
C THR A 3 42.40 1.11 -14.03
N ILE A 4 41.10 1.28 -13.83
CA ILE A 4 40.25 2.17 -14.63
C ILE A 4 39.79 3.33 -13.75
N HIS A 5 40.26 4.54 -14.09
CA HIS A 5 39.88 5.79 -13.43
C HIS A 5 38.73 6.46 -14.17
N PHE A 6 37.72 6.93 -13.44
CA PHE A 6 36.57 7.64 -14.03
C PHE A 6 35.85 8.51 -13.00
N ALA A 7 34.93 9.37 -13.46
CA ALA A 7 34.24 10.38 -12.66
C ALA A 7 33.23 9.85 -11.62
N GLY A 8 33.14 8.52 -11.40
CA GLY A 8 32.30 7.95 -10.34
C GLY A 8 30.79 8.02 -10.57
N SER A 9 30.33 8.31 -11.80
CA SER A 9 28.92 8.32 -12.17
C SER A 9 28.56 7.19 -13.13
N PHE A 10 27.28 6.80 -13.18
CA PHE A 10 26.82 5.76 -14.10
C PHE A 10 27.00 6.17 -15.57
N GLU A 11 26.79 7.45 -15.89
CA GLU A 11 26.96 7.98 -17.25
C GLU A 11 28.44 7.99 -17.68
N ALA A 12 29.37 8.21 -16.76
CA ALA A 12 30.81 8.08 -17.03
C ALA A 12 31.26 6.60 -17.12
N TRP A 13 30.69 5.73 -16.29
CA TRP A 13 31.00 4.29 -16.28
C TRP A 13 30.54 3.58 -17.55
N ARG A 14 29.33 3.89 -18.05
CA ARG A 14 28.69 3.19 -19.17
C ARG A 14 29.53 3.11 -20.46
N PRO A 15 30.11 4.21 -20.99
CA PRO A 15 30.93 4.15 -22.20
C PRO A 15 32.21 3.32 -21.99
N ILE A 16 32.84 3.42 -20.82
CA ILE A 16 34.06 2.67 -20.49
C ILE A 16 33.75 1.17 -20.39
N ALA A 17 32.69 0.80 -19.67
CA ALA A 17 32.23 -0.58 -19.58
C ALA A 17 31.91 -1.17 -20.96
N ARG A 18 31.26 -0.38 -21.84
CA ARG A 18 30.99 -0.80 -23.22
C ARG A 18 32.27 -1.09 -24.00
N LYS A 19 33.29 -0.26 -23.85
CA LYS A 19 34.59 -0.45 -24.50
C LYS A 19 35.29 -1.71 -24.03
N LEU A 20 35.38 -1.91 -22.71
CA LEU A 20 35.99 -3.11 -22.12
C LEU A 20 35.28 -4.41 -22.55
N LEU A 21 33.96 -4.38 -22.76
CA LEU A 21 33.22 -5.51 -23.31
C LEU A 21 33.61 -5.82 -24.75
N LEU A 22 33.78 -4.79 -25.59
CA LEU A 22 34.19 -4.93 -26.98
C LEU A 22 35.63 -5.44 -27.08
N ASP A 23 36.51 -4.97 -26.19
CA ASP A 23 37.90 -5.41 -26.07
C ASP A 23 38.03 -6.79 -25.38
N GLN A 24 36.91 -7.43 -25.03
CA GLN A 24 36.84 -8.72 -24.35
C GLN A 24 37.69 -8.81 -23.07
N THR A 25 37.76 -7.71 -22.30
CA THR A 25 38.49 -7.68 -21.03
C THR A 25 37.67 -8.32 -19.91
N ALA A 26 38.20 -9.37 -19.28
CA ALA A 26 37.48 -10.11 -18.25
C ALA A 26 37.38 -9.31 -16.92
N PRO A 27 36.31 -9.49 -16.11
CA PRO A 27 36.12 -8.71 -14.88
C PRO A 27 37.24 -8.82 -13.85
N ASP A 28 37.92 -9.97 -13.75
CA ASP A 28 39.06 -10.21 -12.86
C ASP A 28 40.32 -9.45 -13.27
N GLN A 29 40.37 -8.97 -14.51
CA GLN A 29 41.48 -8.18 -15.03
C GLN A 29 41.31 -6.69 -14.72
N ILE A 30 40.19 -6.24 -14.15
CA ILE A 30 39.84 -4.82 -14.01
C ILE A 30 39.69 -4.45 -12.55
N THR A 31 40.31 -3.33 -12.15
CA THR A 31 40.04 -2.64 -10.89
C THR A 31 39.42 -1.29 -11.18
N TRP A 32 38.25 -1.00 -10.62
CA TRP A 32 37.55 0.27 -10.82
C TRP A 32 37.92 1.25 -9.73
N GLN A 33 38.34 2.47 -10.09
CA GLN A 33 38.61 3.57 -9.17
C GLN A 33 37.82 4.81 -9.60
N ALA A 34 36.96 5.31 -8.71
CA ALA A 34 36.20 6.54 -8.92
C ALA A 34 37.02 7.72 -8.38
N GLY A 35 37.11 8.82 -9.13
CA GLY A 35 37.96 9.98 -8.84
C GLY A 35 37.67 10.80 -7.57
N ASN A 36 36.87 10.30 -6.62
CA ASN A 36 36.58 10.96 -5.35
C ASN A 36 37.28 10.31 -4.15
N ASP A 37 38.21 9.37 -4.37
CA ASP A 37 38.97 8.73 -3.30
C ASP A 37 40.21 9.58 -2.95
N PRO A 38 40.29 10.24 -1.77
CA PRO A 38 41.37 11.20 -1.44
C PRO A 38 42.77 10.58 -1.38
N ALA A 39 42.87 9.25 -1.39
CA ALA A 39 44.12 8.52 -1.29
C ALA A 39 44.88 8.36 -2.64
N ALA A 40 44.27 8.73 -3.77
CA ALA A 40 44.78 8.34 -5.10
C ALA A 40 45.48 9.47 -5.90
N ASP A 41 45.45 10.71 -5.43
CA ASP A 41 45.63 11.89 -6.31
C ASP A 41 47.08 12.34 -6.55
N LEU A 42 48.09 11.54 -6.19
CA LEU A 42 49.49 11.95 -6.35
C LEU A 42 50.21 11.40 -7.59
N PHE A 43 49.66 10.40 -8.30
CA PHE A 43 50.35 9.74 -9.42
C PHE A 43 49.47 9.26 -10.60
N ALA A 44 48.19 9.65 -10.68
CA ALA A 44 47.29 9.11 -11.71
C ALA A 44 47.30 9.93 -13.01
N SER A 45 47.97 9.43 -14.05
CA SER A 45 47.69 9.84 -15.43
C SER A 45 46.38 9.19 -15.90
N PRO A 46 45.45 9.92 -16.53
CA PRO A 46 44.25 9.32 -17.10
C PRO A 46 44.66 8.32 -18.19
N ASP A 47 44.35 7.05 -17.98
CA ASP A 47 44.63 5.98 -18.92
C ASP A 47 43.73 6.21 -20.16
N VAL A 48 44.29 6.85 -21.19
CA VAL A 48 43.62 7.08 -22.47
C VAL A 48 43.42 5.71 -23.11
N LEU A 49 42.19 5.21 -23.08
CA LEU A 49 41.83 3.97 -23.76
C LEU A 49 41.93 4.23 -25.28
N ASP A 50 42.79 3.51 -26.01
CA ASP A 50 42.92 3.57 -27.48
C ASP A 50 41.63 3.21 -28.23
N GLU A 51 41.36 3.80 -29.40
CA GLU A 51 40.15 3.50 -30.19
C GLU A 51 40.00 1.99 -30.50
N PRO A 52 38.76 1.46 -30.48
CA PRO A 52 38.51 0.03 -30.60
C PRO A 52 39.04 -0.52 -31.93
N THR A 53 39.91 -1.54 -31.84
CA THR A 53 40.64 -2.10 -32.99
C THR A 53 39.84 -3.13 -33.80
N GLN A 54 38.58 -3.43 -33.43
CA GLN A 54 37.76 -4.48 -34.05
C GLN A 54 36.35 -4.00 -34.46
N PRO A 55 35.77 -4.56 -35.54
CA PRO A 55 34.43 -4.21 -36.01
C PRO A 55 33.37 -4.54 -34.94
N SER A 56 32.42 -3.63 -34.76
CA SER A 56 31.43 -3.68 -33.67
C SER A 56 30.48 -4.87 -33.82
N VAL A 57 30.70 -5.94 -33.05
CA VAL A 57 29.69 -6.98 -32.86
C VAL A 57 28.53 -6.36 -32.04
N ALA A 58 27.30 -6.54 -32.51
CA ALA A 58 26.12 -6.05 -31.81
C ALA A 58 25.96 -6.80 -30.47
N LEU A 59 26.22 -6.11 -29.35
CA LEU A 59 26.03 -6.65 -28.01
C LEU A 59 24.52 -6.82 -27.72
N ALA A 60 24.07 -8.05 -27.55
CA ALA A 60 22.67 -8.36 -27.25
C ALA A 60 22.34 -8.12 -25.76
N ILE A 61 22.06 -6.88 -25.39
CA ILE A 61 21.73 -6.48 -24.01
C ILE A 61 20.19 -6.47 -23.82
N PRO A 62 19.63 -7.24 -22.86
CA PRO A 62 18.20 -7.17 -22.55
C PRO A 62 17.78 -5.77 -22.09
N ARG A 63 16.63 -5.28 -22.57
CA ARG A 63 16.12 -3.93 -22.27
C ARG A 63 16.01 -3.60 -20.77
N LYS A 64 15.80 -4.61 -19.92
CA LYS A 64 15.68 -4.43 -18.46
C LYS A 64 17.02 -4.26 -17.73
N LEU A 65 18.14 -4.68 -18.33
CA LEU A 65 19.43 -4.67 -17.65
C LEU A 65 19.97 -3.25 -17.37
N PRO A 66 19.98 -2.31 -18.34
CA PRO A 66 20.49 -0.96 -18.10
C PRO A 66 19.77 -0.25 -16.95
N GLU A 67 18.45 -0.42 -16.84
CA GLU A 67 17.65 0.08 -15.73
C GLU A 67 18.13 -0.47 -14.38
N LEU A 68 18.28 -1.80 -14.27
CA LEU A 68 18.77 -2.44 -13.04
C LEU A 68 20.18 -1.96 -12.67
N LEU A 69 21.08 -1.85 -13.65
CA LEU A 69 22.44 -1.37 -13.43
C LEU A 69 22.46 0.10 -12.98
N LYS A 70 21.61 0.96 -13.56
CA LYS A 70 21.48 2.37 -13.18
C LYS A 70 21.05 2.50 -11.71
N TYR A 71 20.02 1.75 -11.29
CA TYR A 71 19.60 1.74 -9.88
C TYR A 71 20.68 1.18 -8.93
N ALA A 72 21.36 0.10 -9.34
CA ALA A 72 22.41 -0.50 -8.52
C ALA A 72 23.67 0.37 -8.43
N ALA A 73 23.94 1.23 -9.41
CA ALA A 73 25.03 2.21 -9.39
C ALA A 73 24.87 3.26 -8.27
N CYS A 74 23.65 3.50 -7.80
CA CYS A 74 23.42 4.39 -6.66
C CYS A 74 23.80 3.74 -5.31
N TYR A 75 24.02 2.43 -5.25
CA TYR A 75 24.39 1.75 -4.01
C TYR A 75 25.86 1.98 -3.67
N ARG A 76 26.14 2.62 -2.53
CA ARG A 76 27.51 2.85 -2.06
C ARG A 76 28.15 1.55 -1.59
N ALA A 77 29.13 1.08 -2.35
CA ALA A 77 30.00 -0.03 -2.00
C ALA A 77 31.34 0.08 -2.77
N PRO A 78 32.46 -0.39 -2.21
CA PRO A 78 33.75 -0.40 -2.91
C PRO A 78 33.70 -1.21 -4.22
N ASP A 79 33.00 -2.34 -4.22
CA ASP A 79 32.85 -3.22 -5.38
C ASP A 79 31.64 -2.86 -6.27
N ARG A 80 31.08 -1.66 -6.09
CA ARG A 80 29.92 -1.16 -6.84
C ARG A 80 30.06 -1.44 -8.32
N TRP A 81 31.09 -0.85 -8.92
CA TRP A 81 31.29 -0.85 -10.37
C TRP A 81 31.74 -2.20 -10.91
N ALA A 82 32.52 -2.92 -10.10
CA ALA A 82 32.97 -4.28 -10.41
C ALA A 82 31.79 -5.25 -10.56
N LEU A 83 30.82 -5.21 -9.63
CA LEU A 83 29.61 -6.05 -9.75
C LEU A 83 28.81 -5.72 -11.02
N LEU A 84 28.59 -4.43 -11.30
CA LEU A 84 27.82 -4.02 -12.49
C LEU A 84 28.47 -4.54 -13.77
N TYR A 85 29.80 -4.43 -13.86
CA TYR A 85 30.56 -4.93 -15.01
C TYR A 85 30.50 -6.45 -15.10
N ARG A 86 30.65 -7.17 -13.98
CA ARG A 86 30.57 -8.64 -13.94
C ARG A 86 29.21 -9.16 -14.40
N VAL A 87 28.12 -8.56 -13.95
CA VAL A 87 26.76 -8.90 -14.41
C VAL A 87 26.63 -8.62 -15.91
N LEU A 88 27.06 -7.44 -16.36
CA LEU A 88 26.97 -7.05 -17.76
C LEU A 88 27.75 -8.02 -18.66
N TRP A 89 28.98 -8.37 -18.28
CA TRP A 89 29.84 -9.34 -18.95
C TRP A 89 29.17 -10.71 -19.10
N ARG A 90 28.65 -11.28 -18.00
CA ARG A 90 27.97 -12.58 -18.00
C ARG A 90 26.76 -12.59 -18.94
N VAL A 91 25.93 -11.55 -18.86
CA VAL A 91 24.72 -11.43 -19.69
C VAL A 91 25.07 -11.31 -21.17
N THR A 92 26.09 -10.52 -21.54
CA THR A 92 26.52 -10.40 -22.93
C THR A 92 27.11 -11.70 -23.50
N ARG A 93 27.59 -12.60 -22.64
CA ARG A 93 28.07 -13.94 -23.02
C ARG A 93 26.98 -15.02 -22.96
N GLY A 94 25.72 -14.64 -22.80
CA GLY A 94 24.57 -15.54 -22.85
C GLY A 94 24.07 -16.03 -21.48
N ASP A 95 24.79 -15.78 -20.40
CA ASP A 95 24.37 -16.15 -19.05
C ASP A 95 23.41 -15.10 -18.47
N ARG A 96 22.13 -15.27 -18.77
CA ARG A 96 21.05 -14.41 -18.27
C ARG A 96 20.70 -14.65 -16.80
N SER A 97 21.21 -15.73 -16.19
CA SER A 97 20.91 -16.03 -14.78
C SER A 97 21.48 -14.95 -13.85
N ALA A 98 22.58 -14.28 -14.25
CA ALA A 98 23.17 -13.13 -13.55
C ALA A 98 22.22 -11.94 -13.34
N MET A 99 21.08 -11.89 -14.04
CA MET A 99 20.03 -10.88 -13.83
C MET A 99 18.93 -11.33 -12.85
N LEU A 100 18.90 -12.60 -12.47
CA LEU A 100 17.83 -13.22 -11.69
C LEU A 100 18.26 -13.31 -10.23
N ALA A 101 17.31 -13.10 -9.31
CA ALA A 101 17.59 -13.11 -7.88
C ALA A 101 18.04 -14.47 -7.31
N GLY A 102 17.97 -15.55 -8.10
CA GLY A 102 18.45 -16.88 -7.70
C GLY A 102 19.94 -17.12 -7.98
N ASP A 103 20.58 -16.30 -8.80
CA ASP A 103 22.03 -16.33 -9.02
C ASP A 103 22.76 -15.51 -7.95
N ILE A 104 24.04 -15.79 -7.68
CA ILE A 104 24.84 -15.07 -6.68
C ILE A 104 25.00 -13.58 -7.03
N ASP A 105 25.36 -13.26 -8.27
CA ASP A 105 25.51 -11.87 -8.72
C ASP A 105 24.15 -11.19 -8.87
N GLY A 106 23.16 -11.93 -9.37
CA GLY A 106 21.80 -11.43 -9.51
C GLY A 106 21.15 -11.12 -8.15
N ALA A 107 21.34 -11.95 -7.14
CA ALA A 107 20.89 -11.70 -5.76
C ALA A 107 21.51 -10.43 -5.19
N GLN A 108 22.82 -10.23 -5.38
CA GLN A 108 23.50 -9.00 -4.98
C GLN A 108 22.95 -7.78 -5.72
N LEU A 109 22.78 -7.86 -7.04
CA LEU A 109 22.21 -6.80 -7.87
C LEU A 109 20.82 -6.38 -7.37
N HIS A 110 19.91 -7.34 -7.21
CA HIS A 110 18.54 -7.08 -6.73
C HIS A 110 18.53 -6.56 -5.29
N GLY A 111 19.42 -7.06 -4.43
CA GLY A 111 19.62 -6.56 -3.07
C GLY A 111 20.00 -5.08 -3.06
N ARG A 112 20.96 -4.67 -3.90
CA ARG A 112 21.39 -3.27 -4.06
C ARG A 112 20.25 -2.38 -4.54
N VAL A 113 19.55 -2.80 -5.60
CA VAL A 113 18.39 -2.07 -6.14
C VAL A 113 17.30 -1.89 -5.08
N LYS A 114 17.00 -2.94 -4.30
CA LYS A 114 16.01 -2.88 -3.22
C LYS A 114 16.43 -1.91 -2.12
N SER A 115 17.70 -1.91 -1.75
CA SER A 115 18.24 -0.98 -0.73
C SER A 115 18.16 0.48 -1.19
N VAL A 116 18.58 0.77 -2.42
CA VAL A 116 18.52 2.12 -3.03
C VAL A 116 17.08 2.62 -3.10
N ARG A 117 16.12 1.80 -3.55
CA ARG A 117 14.70 2.19 -3.61
C ARG A 117 14.11 2.45 -2.24
N ARG A 118 14.48 1.65 -1.24
CA ARG A 118 14.06 1.87 0.14
C ARG A 118 14.62 3.19 0.67
N GLU A 119 15.87 3.51 0.36
CA GLU A 119 16.51 4.75 0.79
C GLU A 119 15.88 5.98 0.13
N ALA A 120 15.61 5.93 -1.18
CA ALA A 120 14.87 6.99 -1.86
C ALA A 120 13.47 7.21 -1.26
N HIS A 121 12.78 6.11 -0.90
CA HIS A 121 11.49 6.18 -0.21
C HIS A 121 11.60 6.78 1.20
N HIS A 122 12.66 6.47 1.95
CA HIS A 122 12.93 7.10 3.24
C HIS A 122 13.14 8.61 3.08
N MET A 123 13.87 9.04 2.05
CA MET A 123 14.02 10.46 1.75
C MET A 123 12.66 11.12 1.48
N HIS A 124 11.77 10.50 0.70
CA HIS A 124 10.40 11.01 0.49
C HIS A 124 9.58 11.12 1.77
N ALA A 125 9.73 10.18 2.69
CA ALA A 125 8.93 10.10 3.92
C ALA A 125 9.45 11.00 5.04
N PHE A 126 10.76 11.14 5.17
CA PHE A 126 11.42 11.71 6.35
C PHE A 126 12.16 13.01 6.09
N LEU A 127 12.31 13.45 4.83
CA LEU A 127 12.81 14.78 4.55
C LEU A 127 11.83 15.82 5.13
N ARG A 128 12.37 16.84 5.78
CA ARG A 128 11.62 17.97 6.32
C ARG A 128 12.21 19.25 5.76
N PHE A 129 11.35 20.08 5.20
CA PHE A 129 11.72 21.41 4.76
C PHE A 129 11.51 22.39 5.91
N ALA A 130 12.49 23.23 6.16
CA ALA A 130 12.32 24.45 6.93
C ALA A 130 11.93 25.58 5.97
N GLU A 131 10.88 26.31 6.32
CA GLU A 131 10.47 27.51 5.61
C GLU A 131 11.37 28.69 5.99
N ARG A 132 11.74 29.49 5.00
CA ARG A 132 12.46 30.76 5.18
C ARG A 132 11.50 31.93 4.93
N ALA A 133 11.98 33.14 5.17
CA ALA A 133 11.24 34.37 4.88
C ALA A 133 10.69 34.37 3.43
N GLU A 134 9.55 35.04 3.24
CA GLU A 134 8.77 34.99 1.99
C GLU A 134 9.53 35.52 0.77
N ASP A 135 10.47 36.43 0.97
CA ASP A 135 11.36 37.03 -0.03
C ASP A 135 12.66 36.23 -0.25
N ALA A 136 12.93 35.21 0.57
CA ALA A 136 14.15 34.42 0.48
C ALA A 136 14.10 33.39 -0.65
N THR A 137 15.17 33.33 -1.44
CA THR A 137 15.41 32.25 -2.42
C THR A 137 16.62 31.42 -1.96
N PRO A 138 16.53 30.07 -1.94
CA PRO A 138 15.30 29.26 -2.02
C PRO A 138 14.39 29.45 -0.79
N ARG A 139 13.06 29.40 -0.97
CA ARG A 139 12.07 29.57 0.11
C ARG A 139 12.08 28.41 1.10
N PHE A 140 12.30 27.19 0.62
CA PHE A 140 12.35 25.99 1.46
C PHE A 140 13.72 25.34 1.41
N VAL A 141 14.25 24.95 2.57
CA VAL A 141 15.56 24.30 2.67
C VAL A 141 15.49 23.03 3.50
N ALA A 142 16.24 22.00 3.12
CA ALA A 142 16.29 20.73 3.82
C ALA A 142 17.70 20.13 3.82
N TRP A 143 18.08 19.53 4.93
CA TRP A 143 19.31 18.73 5.06
C TRP A 143 18.99 17.24 5.16
N HIS A 144 19.72 16.41 4.41
CA HIS A 144 19.53 14.95 4.44
C HIS A 144 20.84 14.18 4.29
N GLU A 145 20.99 13.10 5.05
CA GLU A 145 22.17 12.22 5.03
C GLU A 145 21.81 10.82 4.53
N PRO A 146 21.71 10.60 3.20
CA PRO A 146 21.32 9.31 2.66
C PRO A 146 22.49 8.31 2.71
N ALA A 147 22.16 7.03 2.91
CA ALA A 147 23.16 5.95 2.87
C ALA A 147 23.68 5.62 1.46
N HIS A 148 22.95 6.05 0.44
CA HIS A 148 23.16 5.72 -0.97
C HIS A 148 22.94 6.97 -1.83
N ASP A 149 23.42 6.95 -3.07
CA ASP A 149 23.35 8.10 -3.98
C ASP A 149 21.94 8.24 -4.58
N VAL A 150 21.00 8.71 -3.76
CA VAL A 150 19.56 8.79 -4.09
C VAL A 150 19.07 10.20 -4.36
N LEU A 151 19.91 11.23 -4.19
CA LEU A 151 19.50 12.63 -4.31
C LEU A 151 18.83 12.90 -5.65
N GLU A 152 19.49 12.55 -6.75
CA GLU A 152 18.95 12.73 -8.11
C GLU A 152 17.68 11.89 -8.34
N LEU A 153 17.70 10.62 -7.92
CA LEU A 153 16.56 9.71 -8.05
C LEU A 153 15.32 10.18 -7.29
N ALA A 154 15.51 10.76 -6.10
CA ALA A 154 14.43 11.15 -5.22
C ALA A 154 13.91 12.57 -5.50
N SER A 155 14.76 13.48 -6.00
CA SER A 155 14.44 14.91 -6.17
C SER A 155 13.28 15.19 -7.13
N GLY A 156 13.08 14.33 -8.14
CA GLY A 156 11.92 14.45 -9.05
C GLY A 156 10.56 14.37 -8.34
N HIS A 157 10.48 13.66 -7.20
CA HIS A 157 9.26 13.60 -6.39
C HIS A 157 8.91 14.97 -5.80
N PHE A 158 9.90 15.71 -5.29
CA PHE A 158 9.70 17.01 -4.68
C PHE A 158 9.44 18.08 -5.75
N HIS A 159 10.17 18.04 -6.86
CA HIS A 159 9.96 18.96 -7.98
C HIS A 159 8.51 18.89 -8.51
N HIS A 160 7.96 17.69 -8.68
CA HIS A 160 6.58 17.53 -9.15
C HIS A 160 5.52 18.00 -8.13
N ARG A 161 5.78 17.87 -6.81
CA ARG A 161 4.78 18.16 -5.77
C ARG A 161 4.83 19.59 -5.23
N MET A 162 5.99 20.22 -5.24
CA MET A 162 6.17 21.58 -4.70
C MET A 162 5.94 22.68 -5.76
N GLY A 163 5.57 22.29 -6.98
CA GLY A 163 5.13 23.21 -8.03
C GLY A 163 6.19 24.26 -8.36
N SER A 164 5.77 25.53 -8.41
CA SER A 164 6.62 26.66 -8.77
C SER A 164 7.43 27.26 -7.63
N VAL A 165 7.52 26.57 -6.49
CA VAL A 165 8.21 27.08 -5.31
C VAL A 165 9.71 26.77 -5.40
N SER A 166 10.55 27.71 -4.98
CA SER A 166 12.00 27.50 -4.91
C SER A 166 12.39 26.72 -3.65
N TRP A 167 13.24 25.71 -3.83
CA TRP A 167 13.67 24.86 -2.73
C TRP A 167 15.07 24.27 -2.92
N LEU A 168 15.70 23.90 -1.81
CA LEU A 168 17.02 23.28 -1.76
C LEU A 168 16.98 22.03 -0.90
N ILE A 169 17.59 20.96 -1.39
CA ILE A 169 17.92 19.78 -0.60
C ILE A 169 19.43 19.58 -0.65
N ALA A 170 20.09 19.74 0.49
CA ALA A 170 21.52 19.53 0.61
C ALA A 170 21.81 18.19 1.29
N THR A 171 22.87 17.53 0.81
CA THR A 171 23.42 16.28 1.35
C THR A 171 24.94 16.42 1.48
N PRO A 172 25.63 15.51 2.20
CA PRO A 172 27.09 15.56 2.28
C PRO A 172 27.80 15.57 0.92
N GLU A 173 27.28 14.81 -0.06
CA GLU A 173 27.92 14.63 -1.38
C GLU A 173 27.46 15.65 -2.44
N GLY A 174 26.30 16.26 -2.27
CA GLY A 174 25.70 17.09 -3.32
C GLY A 174 24.44 17.84 -2.88
N ALA A 175 23.97 18.74 -3.73
CA ALA A 175 22.74 19.50 -3.52
C ALA A 175 21.81 19.42 -4.74
N ALA A 176 20.51 19.38 -4.48
CA ALA A 176 19.47 19.55 -5.48
C ALA A 176 18.83 20.93 -5.28
N VAL A 177 18.85 21.76 -6.32
CA VAL A 177 18.34 23.13 -6.28
C VAL A 177 17.24 23.29 -7.31
N CYS A 178 16.08 23.75 -6.86
CA CYS A 178 14.94 24.07 -7.70
C CYS A 178 14.64 25.57 -7.59
N ASP A 179 14.62 26.26 -8.73
CA ASP A 179 14.26 27.69 -8.81
C ASP A 179 12.74 27.91 -8.97
N GLY A 180 11.97 26.82 -9.04
CA GLY A 180 10.52 26.80 -9.29
C GLY A 180 10.16 26.34 -10.70
N THR A 181 11.11 26.30 -11.63
CA THR A 181 10.89 25.83 -13.01
C THR A 181 11.86 24.74 -13.40
N SER A 182 13.14 24.92 -13.06
CA SER A 182 14.23 24.01 -13.37
C SER A 182 14.76 23.32 -12.12
N LEU A 183 15.17 22.06 -12.28
CA LEU A 183 15.84 21.28 -11.24
C LEU A 183 17.29 21.05 -11.65
N SER A 184 18.22 21.50 -10.81
CA SER A 184 19.66 21.36 -11.02
C SER A 184 20.30 20.56 -9.88
N PHE A 185 21.41 19.89 -10.20
CA PHE A 185 22.18 19.08 -9.25
C PHE A 185 23.61 19.58 -9.19
N LEU A 186 24.12 19.75 -7.98
CA LEU A 186 25.48 20.22 -7.71
C LEU A 186 26.24 19.11 -6.97
N SER A 187 27.42 18.77 -7.49
CA SER A 187 28.34 17.81 -6.89
C SER A 187 29.77 18.32 -7.08
N PRO A 188 30.54 18.60 -6.00
CA PRO A 188 30.15 18.47 -4.60
C PRO A 188 29.12 19.52 -4.17
N CYS A 189 28.53 19.34 -2.98
CA CYS A 189 27.62 20.34 -2.38
C CYS A 189 28.42 21.60 -1.98
N PRO A 190 28.07 22.80 -2.48
CA PRO A 190 28.67 24.05 -2.02
C PRO A 190 28.50 24.29 -0.52
N ASP A 191 29.52 24.84 0.14
CA ASP A 191 29.55 24.99 1.60
C ASP A 191 28.50 25.99 2.13
N ASP A 192 28.19 27.03 1.36
CA ASP A 192 27.15 28.01 1.65
C ASP A 192 25.75 27.36 1.70
N LEU A 193 25.42 26.52 0.69
CA LEU A 193 24.17 25.79 0.64
C LEU A 193 24.08 24.72 1.74
N ARG A 194 25.20 24.08 2.05
CA ARG A 194 25.32 23.13 3.17
C ARG A 194 25.02 23.82 4.50
N GLN A 195 25.65 24.96 4.78
CA GLN A 195 25.43 25.71 6.01
C GLN A 195 23.99 26.23 6.11
N LEU A 196 23.44 26.74 5.01
CA LEU A 196 22.07 27.21 4.94
C LEU A 196 21.06 26.11 5.31
N ALA A 197 21.21 24.92 4.73
CA ALA A 197 20.31 23.80 4.98
C ALA A 197 20.42 23.23 6.40
N GLN A 198 21.60 23.30 7.04
CA GLN A 198 21.81 22.84 8.41
C GLN A 198 21.37 23.86 9.47
N GLY A 199 21.48 25.16 9.17
CA GLY A 199 21.25 26.25 10.12
C GLY A 199 19.81 26.74 10.21
N THR A 200 18.99 26.48 9.19
CA THR A 200 17.60 26.98 9.16
C THR A 200 16.70 26.10 10.02
N ARG A 201 15.97 26.71 10.96
CA ARG A 201 14.92 26.05 11.77
C ARG A 201 13.57 26.73 11.52
N ASP A 202 12.51 25.95 11.65
CA ASP A 202 11.12 26.37 11.45
C ASP A 202 10.49 26.79 12.78
N ASP A 203 9.84 27.95 12.84
CA ASP A 203 9.11 28.45 14.01
C ASP A 203 7.92 27.53 14.39
N GLY A 204 7.42 26.72 13.45
CA GLY A 204 6.37 25.71 13.67
C GLY A 204 6.83 24.47 14.45
N GLU A 205 8.13 24.28 14.68
CA GLU A 205 8.70 23.08 15.31
C GLU A 205 8.14 22.84 16.73
N ALA A 206 7.94 23.91 17.50
CA ALA A 206 7.45 23.83 18.89
C ALA A 206 6.01 23.32 18.98
N LEU A 207 5.12 23.81 18.11
CA LEU A 207 3.72 23.40 18.04
C LEU A 207 3.61 21.92 17.64
N TRP A 208 4.39 21.50 16.65
CA TRP A 208 4.44 20.11 16.21
C TRP A 208 4.93 19.18 17.32
N ARG A 209 6.01 19.54 18.03
CA ARG A 209 6.54 18.77 19.16
C ARG A 209 5.51 18.60 20.28
N ALA A 210 4.78 19.66 20.61
CA ALA A 210 3.69 19.60 21.58
C ALA A 210 2.57 18.64 21.14
N TYR A 211 2.09 18.79 19.90
CA TYR A 211 1.08 17.90 19.32
C TYR A 211 1.54 16.43 19.29
N TYR A 212 2.76 16.15 18.81
CA TYR A 212 3.32 14.81 18.73
C TYR A 212 3.37 14.14 20.11
N SER A 213 3.84 14.86 21.13
CA SER A 213 3.90 14.33 22.50
C SER A 213 2.51 14.00 23.08
N SER A 214 1.48 14.80 22.76
CA SER A 214 0.10 14.60 23.24
C SER A 214 -0.62 13.43 22.59
N THR A 215 -0.28 13.12 21.34
CA THR A 215 -0.90 12.04 20.55
C THR A 215 -0.14 10.72 20.62
N PHE A 216 1.07 10.73 21.18
CA PHE A 216 1.88 9.54 21.38
C PHE A 216 1.17 8.56 22.31
N ASN A 217 0.86 7.36 21.79
CA ASN A 217 0.19 6.32 22.56
C ASN A 217 1.22 5.29 23.08
N PRO A 218 1.61 5.37 24.37
CA PRO A 218 2.65 4.49 24.92
C PRO A 218 2.28 3.00 24.84
N ALA A 219 0.99 2.66 24.90
CA ALA A 219 0.50 1.28 24.84
C ALA A 219 0.68 0.62 23.45
N ARG A 220 0.85 1.42 22.39
CA ARG A 220 0.99 0.93 21.00
C ARG A 220 2.43 0.95 20.47
N VAL A 221 3.38 1.36 21.30
CA VAL A 221 4.77 1.53 20.87
C VAL A 221 5.47 0.18 20.77
N ASN A 222 5.85 -0.20 19.54
CA ASN A 222 6.78 -1.28 19.27
C ASN A 222 8.06 -0.71 18.67
N GLU A 223 9.11 -0.62 19.48
CA GLU A 223 10.35 0.03 19.09
C GLU A 223 11.10 -0.72 17.98
N LYS A 224 11.02 -2.05 17.93
CA LYS A 224 11.65 -2.84 16.87
C LYS A 224 11.01 -2.52 15.52
N VAL A 225 9.68 -2.42 15.49
CA VAL A 225 8.92 -2.04 14.28
C VAL A 225 9.19 -0.58 13.93
N MET A 226 9.18 0.31 14.92
CA MET A 226 9.45 1.74 14.73
C MET A 226 10.85 1.98 14.14
N ARG A 227 11.91 1.39 14.71
CA ARG A 227 13.28 1.47 14.19
C ARG A 227 13.43 0.79 12.82
N GLY A 228 12.60 -0.22 12.53
CA GLY A 228 12.54 -0.87 11.22
C GLY A 228 11.97 0.03 10.12
N HIS A 229 10.93 0.80 10.42
CA HIS A 229 10.32 1.75 9.48
C HIS A 229 11.05 3.09 9.42
N MET A 230 11.57 3.56 10.56
CA MET A 230 12.25 4.83 10.71
C MET A 230 13.59 4.62 11.46
N PRO A 231 14.67 4.31 10.73
CA PRO A 231 15.99 4.14 11.32
C PRO A 231 16.42 5.37 12.16
N ALA A 232 17.09 5.12 13.28
CA ALA A 232 17.45 6.15 14.25
C ALA A 232 18.29 7.30 13.68
N ARG A 233 19.08 7.05 12.63
CA ARG A 233 19.89 8.09 11.95
C ARG A 233 19.04 9.26 11.42
N PHE A 234 17.77 9.01 11.08
CA PHE A 234 16.90 10.06 10.57
C PHE A 234 16.30 10.92 11.68
N TRP A 235 16.32 10.46 12.94
CA TRP A 235 15.70 11.18 14.04
C TRP A 235 16.38 12.52 14.30
N LYS A 236 17.70 12.62 14.08
CA LYS A 236 18.47 13.87 14.23
C LYS A 236 17.91 15.04 13.41
N HIS A 237 17.23 14.76 12.31
CA HIS A 237 16.70 15.76 11.37
C HIS A 237 15.18 15.91 11.45
N LEU A 238 14.53 15.20 12.39
CA LEU A 238 13.09 15.32 12.63
C LEU A 238 12.84 16.29 13.79
N PRO A 239 11.86 17.19 13.66
CA PRO A 239 11.37 18.02 14.76
C PRO A 239 11.10 17.25 16.07
N GLU A 240 10.47 16.08 15.94
CA GLU A 240 10.11 15.20 17.06
C GLU A 240 11.25 14.25 17.49
N GLY A 241 12.38 14.24 16.79
CA GLY A 241 13.46 13.28 16.93
C GLY A 241 13.96 13.10 18.36
N ASP A 242 14.19 14.21 19.05
CA ASP A 242 14.70 14.24 20.43
C ASP A 242 13.68 13.73 21.46
N LEU A 243 12.37 13.77 21.13
CA LEU A 243 11.30 13.30 22.01
C LEU A 243 11.18 11.78 21.96
N ILE A 244 11.50 11.15 20.82
CA ILE A 244 11.26 9.71 20.60
C ILE A 244 11.95 8.83 21.66
N PRO A 245 13.25 9.00 22.00
CA PRO A 245 13.89 8.17 23.02
C PRO A 245 13.25 8.33 24.40
N GLN A 246 12.88 9.56 24.77
CA GLN A 246 12.25 9.86 26.07
C GLN A 246 10.87 9.21 26.17
N LEU A 247 10.02 9.42 25.16
CA LEU A 247 8.68 8.85 25.08
C LEU A 247 8.70 7.30 25.03
N ALA A 248 9.64 6.71 24.29
CA ALA A 248 9.83 5.26 24.26
C ALA A 248 10.27 4.69 25.61
N THR A 249 11.12 5.41 26.35
CA THR A 249 11.56 5.02 27.70
C THR A 249 10.40 5.09 28.70
N GLN A 250 9.62 6.17 28.65
CA GLN A 250 8.41 6.34 29.47
C GLN A 250 7.36 5.24 29.21
N ALA A 251 7.19 4.84 27.95
CA ALA A 251 6.31 3.73 27.58
C ALA A 251 6.73 2.40 28.26
N ARG A 252 8.03 2.10 28.29
CA ARG A 252 8.59 0.90 28.96
C ARG A 252 8.48 0.96 30.48
N ALA A 253 8.58 2.15 31.08
CA ALA A 253 8.63 2.36 32.53
C ALA A 253 7.27 2.23 33.25
N GLY A 254 6.18 1.87 32.55
CA GLY A 254 4.88 1.58 33.16
C GLY A 254 3.68 2.16 32.41
N GLN A 255 3.90 3.14 31.52
CA GLN A 255 2.82 3.79 30.77
C GLN A 255 2.16 2.88 29.71
N GLN A 256 2.83 1.79 29.29
CA GLN A 256 2.19 0.74 28.49
C GLN A 256 1.01 0.07 29.21
N LYS A 257 1.05 -0.07 30.56
CA LYS A 257 -0.01 -0.72 31.34
C LYS A 257 -1.20 0.20 31.63
N LEU A 258 -0.95 1.50 31.75
CA LEU A 258 -1.97 2.49 32.11
C LEU A 258 -2.58 3.21 30.91
N ALA A 259 -1.97 3.09 29.72
CA ALA A 259 -2.36 3.78 28.47
C ALA A 259 -2.56 5.30 28.64
N GLN A 260 -1.95 5.90 29.67
CA GLN A 260 -2.00 7.32 29.97
C GLN A 260 -0.59 7.88 30.04
N THR A 261 -0.35 8.93 29.26
CA THR A 261 0.84 9.75 29.38
C THR A 261 0.71 10.60 30.64
N GLU A 262 1.59 10.41 31.64
CA GLU A 262 1.51 11.13 32.93
C GLU A 262 1.52 12.67 32.76
N SER A 263 2.10 13.17 31.67
CA SER A 263 2.16 14.59 31.35
C SER A 263 0.77 15.20 31.11
N VAL A 264 -0.15 14.46 30.48
CA VAL A 264 -1.51 14.94 30.21
C VAL A 264 -2.35 14.93 31.49
N GLY A 265 -2.15 13.92 32.36
CA GLY A 265 -2.87 13.83 33.64
C GLY A 265 -2.49 14.90 34.67
N LYS A 266 -1.30 15.50 34.54
CA LYS A 266 -0.82 16.61 35.39
C LYS A 266 -1.16 18.00 34.85
N GLN A 267 -1.59 18.10 33.59
CA GLN A 267 -2.04 19.38 33.05
C GLN A 267 -3.37 19.76 33.72
N ALA A 268 -3.48 21.02 34.14
CA ALA A 268 -4.71 21.58 34.69
C ALA A 268 -5.77 21.72 33.58
N GLY A 269 -6.36 20.60 33.17
CA GLY A 269 -7.49 20.53 32.25
C GLY A 269 -8.80 20.61 33.02
N ARG A 270 -9.85 21.07 32.34
CA ARG A 270 -11.22 21.05 32.87
C ARG A 270 -11.64 19.60 33.14
N GLN A 271 -11.77 19.22 34.41
CA GLN A 271 -12.28 17.90 34.79
C GLN A 271 -13.77 17.78 34.42
N VAL A 272 -14.09 16.82 33.57
CA VAL A 272 -15.47 16.46 33.25
C VAL A 272 -15.82 15.21 34.06
N LEU A 273 -16.58 15.38 35.14
CA LEU A 273 -17.04 14.27 35.98
C LEU A 273 -18.18 13.53 35.26
N ILE A 274 -18.01 12.24 34.99
CA ILE A 274 -19.03 11.38 34.38
C ILE A 274 -19.33 10.22 35.34
N ALA A 275 -20.60 10.07 35.73
CA ALA A 275 -21.09 8.98 36.58
C ALA A 275 -20.98 7.62 35.87
N ARG A 276 -20.80 6.52 36.63
CA ARG A 276 -20.58 5.17 36.08
C ARG A 276 -21.74 4.67 35.23
N GLU A 277 -22.98 5.08 35.53
CA GLU A 277 -24.17 4.78 34.71
C GLU A 277 -24.20 5.59 33.40
N ARG A 278 -23.46 6.71 33.33
CA ARG A 278 -23.25 7.52 32.13
C ARG A 278 -21.96 7.15 31.38
N ALA A 279 -21.14 6.25 31.92
CA ALA A 279 -19.84 5.88 31.38
C ALA A 279 -19.93 4.80 30.28
N GLN A 280 -21.03 4.07 30.20
CA GLN A 280 -21.36 3.30 29.00
C GLN A 280 -22.38 4.09 28.18
N PRO A 281 -22.04 4.53 26.96
CA PRO A 281 -23.08 5.04 26.10
C PRO A 281 -24.03 3.87 25.80
N VAL A 282 -25.25 3.93 26.33
CA VAL A 282 -26.39 3.35 25.64
C VAL A 282 -26.42 4.11 24.31
N ARG A 283 -25.76 3.55 23.28
CA ARG A 283 -25.84 4.12 21.95
C ARG A 283 -27.29 3.94 21.53
N PRO A 284 -28.07 5.02 21.37
CA PRO A 284 -29.34 4.90 20.68
C PRO A 284 -29.02 4.25 19.33
N LEU A 285 -29.84 3.27 18.93
CA LEU A 285 -29.71 2.74 17.58
C LEU A 285 -29.94 3.92 16.63
N PRO A 286 -29.00 4.21 15.72
CA PRO A 286 -29.19 5.24 14.72
C PRO A 286 -30.44 4.94 13.91
N THR A 287 -31.23 5.98 13.64
CA THR A 287 -32.55 5.85 13.01
C THR A 287 -32.46 5.51 11.52
N SER A 288 -31.30 5.75 10.90
CA SER A 288 -31.01 5.46 9.49
C SER A 288 -29.79 4.55 9.33
N LEU A 289 -29.70 3.88 8.18
CA LEU A 289 -28.62 2.94 7.89
C LEU A 289 -27.25 3.66 7.73
N ASP A 290 -27.23 4.86 7.15
CA ASP A 290 -25.99 5.66 6.95
C ASP A 290 -25.37 6.11 8.28
N GLU A 291 -26.21 6.29 9.30
CA GLU A 291 -25.79 6.61 10.66
C GLU A 291 -25.44 5.37 11.47
N CYS A 292 -25.53 4.15 10.90
CA CYS A 292 -25.29 2.91 11.63
C CYS A 292 -23.89 2.82 12.23
N ARG A 293 -23.82 2.66 13.56
CA ARG A 293 -22.58 2.48 14.36
C ARG A 293 -22.60 1.22 15.21
N GLN A 294 -23.42 0.22 14.85
CA GLN A 294 -23.63 -1.02 15.62
C GLN A 294 -22.41 -1.97 15.62
N CYS A 295 -21.47 -1.86 14.67
CA CYS A 295 -20.22 -2.62 14.63
C CYS A 295 -19.08 -1.80 14.01
N ASP A 296 -17.81 -2.17 14.21
CA ASP A 296 -16.67 -1.33 13.78
C ASP A 296 -16.44 -1.23 12.26
N ILE A 297 -17.21 -1.95 11.44
CA ILE A 297 -17.03 -1.93 9.98
C ILE A 297 -17.29 -0.53 9.40
N TRP A 298 -18.24 0.24 9.96
CA TRP A 298 -18.56 1.60 9.47
C TRP A 298 -17.35 2.54 9.46
N GLN A 299 -16.34 2.30 10.31
CA GLN A 299 -15.21 3.21 10.48
C GLN A 299 -14.36 3.36 9.21
N ASN A 300 -14.31 2.30 8.38
CA ASN A 300 -13.46 2.24 7.18
C ASN A 300 -14.25 2.07 5.88
N ALA A 301 -15.56 1.87 5.95
CA ALA A 301 -16.44 1.85 4.79
C ALA A 301 -16.70 3.29 4.31
N THR A 302 -16.91 3.48 3.01
CA THR A 302 -17.21 4.81 2.45
C THR A 302 -18.64 5.20 2.77
N CYS A 303 -19.57 4.25 2.63
CA CYS A 303 -20.96 4.44 2.96
C CYS A 303 -21.60 3.11 3.37
N ALA A 304 -22.81 3.18 3.91
CA ALA A 304 -23.63 1.99 4.02
C ALA A 304 -24.25 1.68 2.66
N VAL A 305 -24.43 0.40 2.36
CA VAL A 305 -25.05 -0.08 1.12
C VAL A 305 -26.37 -0.76 1.48
N PRO A 306 -27.51 -0.07 1.32
CA PRO A 306 -28.82 -0.67 1.51
C PRO A 306 -29.11 -1.73 0.44
N GLY A 307 -30.14 -2.54 0.66
CA GLY A 307 -30.72 -3.33 -0.41
C GLY A 307 -31.31 -2.45 -1.51
N ALA A 308 -31.37 -2.98 -2.73
CA ALA A 308 -31.93 -2.29 -3.89
C ALA A 308 -32.82 -3.23 -4.70
N GLY A 309 -33.89 -2.69 -5.27
CA GLY A 309 -34.85 -3.43 -6.08
C GLY A 309 -36.29 -3.00 -5.82
N SER A 310 -37.24 -3.80 -6.30
CA SER A 310 -38.66 -3.52 -6.11
C SER A 310 -39.08 -3.66 -4.64
N SER A 311 -39.88 -2.71 -4.14
CA SER A 311 -40.52 -2.79 -2.82
C SER A 311 -41.56 -3.90 -2.70
N HIS A 312 -41.99 -4.47 -3.84
CA HIS A 312 -42.95 -5.57 -3.94
C HIS A 312 -42.30 -6.84 -4.50
N ALA A 313 -40.96 -6.93 -4.43
CA ALA A 313 -40.23 -8.08 -4.92
C ALA A 313 -40.62 -9.35 -4.18
N GLN A 314 -41.03 -10.37 -4.93
CA GLN A 314 -41.36 -11.68 -4.36
C GLN A 314 -40.13 -12.55 -4.13
N ILE A 315 -39.04 -12.26 -4.84
CA ILE A 315 -37.73 -12.90 -4.70
C ILE A 315 -36.75 -11.88 -4.11
N MET A 316 -36.06 -12.28 -3.03
CA MET A 316 -34.99 -11.51 -2.43
C MET A 316 -33.67 -12.30 -2.42
N LEU A 317 -32.63 -11.71 -2.98
CA LEU A 317 -31.28 -12.26 -2.99
C LEU A 317 -30.45 -11.63 -1.86
N ILE A 318 -29.76 -12.47 -1.08
CA ILE A 318 -28.98 -12.01 0.08
C ILE A 318 -27.52 -12.47 -0.10
N GLY A 319 -26.60 -11.52 -0.19
CA GLY A 319 -25.15 -11.74 -0.19
C GLY A 319 -24.48 -11.62 1.19
N GLU A 320 -23.15 -11.65 1.22
CA GLU A 320 -22.37 -11.54 2.46
C GLU A 320 -22.25 -10.09 2.94
N GLN A 321 -21.62 -9.24 2.14
CA GLN A 321 -21.35 -7.83 2.41
C GLN A 321 -21.08 -7.09 1.09
N PRO A 322 -21.09 -5.74 1.08
CA PRO A 322 -20.70 -4.97 -0.10
C PRO A 322 -19.22 -5.21 -0.42
N GLY A 323 -18.87 -5.14 -1.70
CA GLY A 323 -17.48 -5.11 -2.14
C GLY A 323 -16.98 -3.69 -2.36
N ASP A 324 -15.79 -3.61 -2.96
CA ASP A 324 -15.10 -2.35 -3.26
C ASP A 324 -15.92 -1.40 -4.15
N HIS A 325 -16.56 -1.95 -5.19
CA HIS A 325 -17.34 -1.13 -6.11
C HIS A 325 -18.68 -0.73 -5.51
N GLU A 326 -19.30 -1.64 -4.75
CA GLU A 326 -20.57 -1.41 -4.06
C GLU A 326 -20.45 -0.31 -3.00
N ASP A 327 -19.36 -0.33 -2.22
CA ASP A 327 -19.08 0.66 -1.18
C ASP A 327 -18.86 2.07 -1.75
N LEU A 328 -18.30 2.21 -2.95
CA LEU A 328 -18.14 3.51 -3.62
C LEU A 328 -19.43 3.97 -4.30
N ALA A 329 -20.22 3.02 -4.80
CA ALA A 329 -21.44 3.30 -5.55
C ALA A 329 -22.69 3.44 -4.68
N GLY A 330 -22.62 3.03 -3.41
CA GLY A 330 -23.78 2.97 -2.50
C GLY A 330 -24.87 1.99 -2.94
N ARG A 331 -24.55 1.02 -3.82
CA ARG A 331 -25.53 0.07 -4.39
C ARG A 331 -25.00 -1.36 -4.38
N PRO A 332 -25.85 -2.35 -4.07
CA PRO A 332 -25.42 -3.74 -3.95
C PRO A 332 -25.20 -4.38 -5.33
N PHE A 333 -24.20 -5.27 -5.43
CA PHE A 333 -23.88 -6.07 -6.62
C PHE A 333 -23.71 -5.24 -7.91
N VAL A 334 -22.85 -4.21 -7.88
CA VAL A 334 -22.51 -3.40 -9.07
C VAL A 334 -21.11 -3.69 -9.62
N GLY A 335 -20.28 -4.41 -8.85
CA GLY A 335 -18.93 -4.82 -9.28
C GLY A 335 -18.91 -6.08 -10.16
N PRO A 336 -17.74 -6.69 -10.35
CA PRO A 336 -17.59 -7.90 -11.17
C PRO A 336 -18.49 -9.07 -10.73
N ALA A 337 -18.69 -9.24 -9.41
CA ALA A 337 -19.60 -10.26 -8.88
C ALA A 337 -21.06 -9.96 -9.24
N GLY A 338 -21.43 -8.68 -9.33
CA GLY A 338 -22.73 -8.22 -9.82
C GLY A 338 -22.97 -8.54 -11.28
N GLN A 339 -21.95 -8.39 -12.14
CA GLN A 339 -22.05 -8.74 -13.56
C GLN A 339 -22.30 -10.25 -13.77
N ILE A 340 -21.66 -11.10 -12.97
CA ILE A 340 -21.94 -12.55 -12.98
C ILE A 340 -23.37 -12.83 -12.51
N LEU A 341 -23.85 -12.11 -11.49
CA LEU A 341 -25.23 -12.23 -11.04
C LEU A 341 -26.22 -11.79 -12.14
N ASP A 342 -25.94 -10.71 -12.86
CA ASP A 342 -26.77 -10.24 -13.99
C ASP A 342 -26.85 -11.27 -15.11
N GLN A 343 -25.73 -11.90 -15.45
CA GLN A 343 -25.70 -12.99 -16.44
C GLN A 343 -26.54 -14.19 -15.98
N ALA A 344 -26.45 -14.55 -14.70
CA ALA A 344 -27.23 -15.65 -14.15
C ALA A 344 -28.73 -15.34 -14.08
N LEU A 345 -29.10 -14.10 -13.73
CA LEU A 345 -30.49 -13.63 -13.75
C LEU A 345 -31.08 -13.65 -15.15
N ALA A 346 -30.34 -13.14 -16.15
CA ALA A 346 -30.73 -13.19 -17.55
C ALA A 346 -30.91 -14.65 -18.04
N SER A 347 -30.01 -15.55 -17.64
CA SER A 347 -30.10 -16.98 -17.97
C SER A 347 -31.32 -17.65 -17.33
N ALA A 348 -31.76 -17.16 -16.17
CA ALA A 348 -32.95 -17.64 -15.47
C ALA A 348 -34.25 -16.92 -15.91
N GLY A 349 -34.18 -15.95 -16.83
CA GLY A 349 -35.34 -15.17 -17.27
C GLY A 349 -35.90 -14.22 -16.21
N LEU A 350 -35.10 -13.85 -15.20
CA LEU A 350 -35.50 -12.95 -14.13
C LEU A 350 -35.07 -11.51 -14.43
N ASP A 351 -36.02 -10.57 -14.34
CA ASP A 351 -35.71 -9.14 -14.40
C ASP A 351 -35.13 -8.66 -13.07
N ARG A 352 -33.94 -8.04 -13.13
CA ARG A 352 -33.28 -7.45 -11.96
C ARG A 352 -34.11 -6.35 -11.30
N ALA A 353 -34.93 -5.62 -12.06
CA ALA A 353 -35.79 -4.57 -11.50
C ALA A 353 -36.96 -5.15 -10.68
N ALA A 354 -37.36 -6.40 -10.94
CA ALA A 354 -38.48 -7.06 -10.27
C ALA A 354 -38.09 -7.78 -8.97
N ILE A 355 -36.79 -7.96 -8.71
CA ILE A 355 -36.26 -8.61 -7.50
C ILE A 355 -35.69 -7.59 -6.52
N PHE A 356 -35.46 -8.02 -5.27
CA PHE A 356 -34.74 -7.22 -4.27
C PHE A 356 -33.40 -7.88 -3.96
N VAL A 357 -32.32 -7.11 -3.99
CA VAL A 357 -30.96 -7.62 -3.77
C VAL A 357 -30.32 -6.87 -2.61
N THR A 358 -29.78 -7.59 -1.64
CA THR A 358 -29.13 -6.99 -0.46
C THR A 358 -27.98 -7.86 0.06
N ASN A 359 -27.36 -7.45 1.17
CA ASN A 359 -26.33 -8.21 1.88
C ASN A 359 -26.67 -8.41 3.35
N ALA A 360 -26.15 -9.46 3.99
CA ALA A 360 -26.28 -9.68 5.43
C ALA A 360 -25.64 -8.56 6.26
N VAL A 361 -24.45 -8.10 5.83
CA VAL A 361 -23.76 -6.94 6.41
C VAL A 361 -23.87 -5.76 5.45
N LYS A 362 -24.10 -4.54 5.96
CA LYS A 362 -24.37 -3.34 5.13
C LYS A 362 -23.17 -2.44 4.87
N HIS A 363 -22.04 -2.69 5.50
CA HIS A 363 -20.80 -1.92 5.28
C HIS A 363 -19.70 -2.84 4.73
N PHE A 364 -18.83 -2.30 3.88
CA PHE A 364 -17.72 -3.07 3.33
C PHE A 364 -16.60 -3.25 4.34
N LYS A 365 -16.38 -4.50 4.78
CA LYS A 365 -15.20 -4.84 5.56
C LYS A 365 -14.02 -5.21 4.67
N TRP A 366 -12.95 -4.46 4.82
CA TRP A 366 -11.74 -4.66 4.06
C TRP A 366 -10.49 -4.41 4.88
N GLU A 367 -9.39 -5.01 4.42
CA GLU A 367 -8.05 -4.77 4.93
C GLU A 367 -7.21 -4.18 3.78
N PRO A 368 -6.34 -3.20 4.05
CA PRO A 368 -5.41 -2.72 3.04
C PRO A 368 -4.48 -3.87 2.62
N ARG A 369 -4.48 -4.22 1.33
CA ARG A 369 -3.58 -5.24 0.77
C ARG A 369 -2.65 -4.60 -0.25
N GLY A 370 -1.35 -4.69 0.03
CA GLY A 370 -0.37 -3.98 -0.78
C GLY A 370 -0.47 -2.47 -0.57
N GLY A 371 0.42 -1.75 -1.24
CA GLY A 371 0.75 -0.36 -0.91
C GLY A 371 2.21 -0.24 -0.48
N ILE A 372 3.12 -0.69 -1.35
CA ILE A 372 4.55 -0.38 -1.24
C ILE A 372 4.87 0.45 -2.48
N HIS A 373 5.53 1.59 -2.30
CA HIS A 373 5.94 2.51 -3.38
C HIS A 373 4.77 3.15 -4.16
N GLY A 374 3.96 3.99 -3.52
CA GLY A 374 3.08 4.94 -4.22
C GLY A 374 1.85 4.35 -4.94
N LYS A 375 1.66 3.03 -4.92
CA LYS A 375 0.36 2.43 -5.28
C LYS A 375 -0.59 2.56 -4.10
N ALA A 376 -1.77 3.13 -4.34
CA ALA A 376 -2.85 3.11 -3.36
C ALA A 376 -3.07 1.66 -2.90
N ALA A 377 -3.15 1.46 -1.59
CA ALA A 377 -3.47 0.15 -1.03
C ALA A 377 -4.81 -0.30 -1.62
N THR A 378 -4.86 -1.50 -2.18
CA THR A 378 -6.14 -2.02 -2.67
C THR A 378 -6.95 -2.51 -1.49
N ARG A 379 -8.26 -2.27 -1.55
CA ARG A 379 -9.18 -2.66 -0.50
C ARG A 379 -9.48 -4.15 -0.65
N LYS A 380 -8.76 -4.99 0.09
CA LYS A 380 -8.98 -6.44 0.06
C LYS A 380 -10.11 -6.78 1.00
N HIS A 381 -11.18 -7.33 0.43
CA HIS A 381 -12.30 -7.90 1.17
C HIS A 381 -11.82 -8.81 2.33
N ALA A 382 -12.37 -8.57 3.52
CA ALA A 382 -12.18 -9.39 4.71
C ALA A 382 -13.54 -9.90 5.20
N THR A 383 -13.64 -11.19 5.53
CA THR A 383 -14.92 -11.81 5.92
C THR A 383 -15.45 -11.20 7.24
N PRO A 384 -16.75 -10.87 7.33
CA PRO A 384 -17.37 -10.44 8.57
C PRO A 384 -17.23 -11.47 9.70
N LYS A 385 -16.98 -10.99 10.91
CA LYS A 385 -16.96 -11.82 12.13
C LYS A 385 -18.40 -12.13 12.55
N PRO A 386 -18.63 -13.23 13.30
CA PRO A 386 -19.93 -13.56 13.88
C PRO A 386 -20.61 -12.39 14.62
N ALA A 387 -19.84 -11.60 15.37
CA ALA A 387 -20.37 -10.44 16.08
C ALA A 387 -20.84 -9.31 15.15
N GLU A 388 -20.16 -9.10 14.03
CA GLU A 388 -20.50 -8.06 13.04
C GLU A 388 -21.76 -8.45 12.25
N ILE A 389 -21.89 -9.74 11.90
CA ILE A 389 -23.11 -10.28 11.27
C ILE A 389 -24.32 -10.09 12.20
N ARG A 390 -24.17 -10.45 13.48
CA ARG A 390 -25.23 -10.26 14.48
C ARG A 390 -25.60 -8.80 14.66
N ALA A 391 -24.61 -7.90 14.74
CA ALA A 391 -24.86 -6.48 14.89
C ALA A 391 -25.64 -5.88 13.71
N CYS A 392 -25.47 -6.43 12.50
CA CYS A 392 -26.14 -5.93 11.30
C CYS A 392 -27.50 -6.59 11.04
N ARG A 393 -27.90 -7.57 11.86
CA ARG A 393 -29.10 -8.40 11.65
C ARG A 393 -30.39 -7.58 11.65
N ASP A 394 -30.50 -6.58 12.52
CA ASP A 394 -31.68 -5.72 12.62
C ASP A 394 -32.03 -5.06 11.28
N TRP A 395 -31.02 -4.71 10.47
CA TRP A 395 -31.23 -4.12 9.14
C TRP A 395 -31.79 -5.14 8.14
N LEU A 396 -31.29 -6.39 8.16
CA LEU A 396 -31.83 -7.44 7.31
C LEU A 396 -33.26 -7.82 7.73
N THR A 397 -33.52 -7.90 9.04
CA THR A 397 -34.87 -8.15 9.57
C THR A 397 -35.83 -7.05 9.13
N LYS A 398 -35.40 -5.78 9.17
CA LYS A 398 -36.20 -4.66 8.67
C LYS A 398 -36.51 -4.80 7.17
N GLU A 399 -35.52 -5.06 6.33
CA GLU A 399 -35.76 -5.28 4.89
C GLU A 399 -36.70 -6.47 4.63
N LEU A 400 -36.56 -7.58 5.37
CA LEU A 400 -37.45 -8.74 5.24
C LEU A 400 -38.89 -8.43 5.65
N ALA A 401 -39.09 -7.52 6.60
CA ALA A 401 -40.40 -7.06 7.05
C ALA A 401 -41.02 -6.03 6.09
N ASP A 402 -40.20 -5.17 5.50
CA ASP A 402 -40.62 -4.13 4.56
C ASP A 402 -40.99 -4.74 3.19
N ILE A 403 -40.14 -5.63 2.65
CA ILE A 403 -40.30 -6.21 1.31
C ILE A 403 -41.25 -7.42 1.32
N LYS A 404 -41.27 -8.19 2.41
CA LYS A 404 -42.08 -9.43 2.57
C LYS A 404 -41.93 -10.42 1.40
N PRO A 405 -40.69 -10.79 1.02
CA PRO A 405 -40.47 -11.74 -0.08
C PRO A 405 -41.02 -13.13 0.26
N LEU A 406 -41.49 -13.84 -0.74
CA LEU A 406 -41.96 -15.24 -0.64
C LEU A 406 -40.80 -16.23 -0.77
N VAL A 407 -39.78 -15.86 -1.55
CA VAL A 407 -38.60 -16.68 -1.82
C VAL A 407 -37.32 -15.90 -1.49
N LEU A 408 -36.43 -16.53 -0.74
CA LEU A 408 -35.09 -16.04 -0.42
C LEU A 408 -34.04 -16.89 -1.12
N VAL A 409 -33.03 -16.25 -1.72
CA VAL A 409 -31.85 -16.96 -2.26
C VAL A 409 -30.63 -16.51 -1.48
N ALA A 410 -30.06 -17.43 -0.71
CA ALA A 410 -28.85 -17.22 0.07
C ALA A 410 -27.61 -17.42 -0.82
N LEU A 411 -26.93 -16.32 -1.15
CA LEU A 411 -25.68 -16.33 -1.91
C LEU A 411 -24.51 -16.60 -0.96
N GLY A 412 -24.21 -17.88 -0.72
CA GLY A 412 -23.14 -18.34 0.14
C GLY A 412 -23.49 -18.47 1.63
N ARG A 413 -22.48 -18.86 2.41
CA ARG A 413 -22.64 -19.33 3.80
C ARG A 413 -23.09 -18.24 4.76
N THR A 414 -22.54 -17.04 4.64
CA THR A 414 -22.85 -15.91 5.54
C THR A 414 -24.30 -15.44 5.38
N ALA A 415 -24.79 -15.39 4.13
CA ALA A 415 -26.18 -15.09 3.85
C ALA A 415 -27.11 -16.15 4.46
N LEU A 416 -26.81 -17.43 4.25
CA LEU A 416 -27.61 -18.53 4.80
C LEU A 416 -27.61 -18.54 6.33
N ALA A 417 -26.48 -18.26 6.97
CA ALA A 417 -26.39 -18.13 8.42
C ALA A 417 -27.24 -16.99 8.97
N SER A 418 -27.33 -15.89 8.21
CA SER A 418 -28.12 -14.73 8.60
C SER A 418 -29.61 -15.00 8.47
N ILE A 419 -30.03 -15.75 7.43
CA ILE A 419 -31.42 -16.19 7.25
C ILE A 419 -31.81 -17.18 8.35
N LEU A 420 -31.00 -18.23 8.57
CA LEU A 420 -31.27 -19.27 9.57
C LEU A 420 -30.99 -18.85 11.01
N GLU A 421 -30.56 -17.60 11.21
CA GLU A 421 -30.26 -17.03 12.52
C GLU A 421 -29.17 -17.79 13.31
N VAL A 422 -28.28 -18.49 12.59
CA VAL A 422 -27.18 -19.27 13.19
C VAL A 422 -26.03 -18.33 13.56
N HIS A 423 -25.63 -18.34 14.84
CA HIS A 423 -24.65 -17.40 15.37
C HIS A 423 -23.26 -17.47 14.71
N ASP A 424 -22.83 -18.65 14.28
CA ASP A 424 -21.53 -18.86 13.64
C ASP A 424 -21.72 -19.50 12.25
N PRO A 425 -21.44 -18.76 11.16
CA PRO A 425 -21.55 -19.29 9.82
C PRO A 425 -20.75 -20.57 9.60
N GLN A 426 -19.64 -20.80 10.32
CA GLN A 426 -18.83 -22.02 10.14
C GLN A 426 -19.58 -23.32 10.49
N ARG A 427 -20.67 -23.22 11.26
CA ARG A 427 -21.54 -24.37 11.58
C ARG A 427 -22.43 -24.79 10.39
N ILE A 428 -22.50 -23.96 9.35
CA ILE A 428 -23.30 -24.23 8.16
C ILE A 428 -22.43 -24.80 7.05
N ARG A 429 -22.81 -25.98 6.58
CA ARG A 429 -22.26 -26.59 5.37
C ARG A 429 -23.22 -26.34 4.21
N LEU A 430 -22.82 -25.50 3.25
CA LEU A 430 -23.68 -25.12 2.12
C LEU A 430 -24.11 -26.35 1.29
N ALA A 431 -23.24 -27.36 1.18
CA ALA A 431 -23.53 -28.61 0.49
C ALA A 431 -24.78 -29.32 1.04
N ASP A 432 -25.04 -29.23 2.35
CA ASP A 432 -26.21 -29.83 2.98
C ASP A 432 -27.50 -29.17 2.50
N TYR A 433 -27.46 -27.96 1.95
CA TYR A 433 -28.62 -27.19 1.48
C TYR A 433 -28.65 -26.99 -0.04
N SER A 434 -27.64 -27.47 -0.76
CA SER A 434 -27.53 -27.26 -2.20
C SER A 434 -28.60 -28.04 -2.95
N GLY A 435 -29.15 -27.43 -4.01
CA GLY A 435 -30.12 -28.07 -4.90
C GLY A 435 -31.53 -28.27 -4.35
N ARG A 436 -31.81 -27.92 -3.08
CA ARG A 436 -33.14 -28.06 -2.46
C ARG A 436 -33.72 -26.73 -1.99
N ALA A 437 -35.00 -26.52 -2.26
CA ALA A 437 -35.79 -25.48 -1.61
C ALA A 437 -36.30 -26.02 -0.26
N PHE A 438 -36.24 -25.20 0.78
CA PHE A 438 -36.81 -25.56 2.10
C PHE A 438 -37.55 -24.36 2.68
N LYS A 439 -38.45 -24.61 3.64
CA LYS A 439 -39.20 -23.53 4.29
C LYS A 439 -38.49 -23.04 5.56
N HIS A 440 -38.44 -21.73 5.74
CA HIS A 440 -37.99 -21.07 6.96
C HIS A 440 -38.82 -19.80 7.17
N ASP A 441 -39.38 -19.62 8.36
CA ASP A 441 -40.24 -18.48 8.72
C ASP A 441 -41.29 -18.11 7.67
N GLY A 442 -41.99 -19.14 7.17
CA GLY A 442 -43.05 -19.02 6.17
C GLY A 442 -42.59 -18.72 4.75
N ARG A 443 -41.27 -18.60 4.51
CA ARG A 443 -40.68 -18.30 3.19
C ARG A 443 -39.96 -19.52 2.64
N TRP A 444 -39.87 -19.62 1.33
CA TRP A 444 -38.98 -20.57 0.68
C TRP A 444 -37.56 -20.04 0.68
N VAL A 445 -36.59 -20.92 0.95
CA VAL A 445 -35.17 -20.59 0.96
C VAL A 445 -34.43 -21.53 0.01
N LEU A 446 -33.64 -20.94 -0.87
CA LEU A 446 -32.71 -21.60 -1.77
C LEU A 446 -31.30 -21.15 -1.45
N THR A 447 -30.32 -21.98 -1.81
CA THR A 447 -28.91 -21.67 -1.61
C THR A 447 -28.16 -21.74 -2.92
N ALA A 448 -27.22 -20.82 -3.10
CA ALA A 448 -26.37 -20.77 -4.28
C ALA A 448 -24.94 -20.38 -3.90
N PRO A 449 -23.93 -20.78 -4.69
CA PRO A 449 -22.59 -20.21 -4.57
C PRO A 449 -22.64 -18.69 -4.71
N HIS A 450 -21.84 -17.99 -3.90
CA HIS A 450 -21.73 -16.53 -4.02
C HIS A 450 -21.06 -16.17 -5.37
N PRO A 451 -21.54 -15.18 -6.15
CA PRO A 451 -20.96 -14.85 -7.46
C PRO A 451 -19.46 -14.52 -7.42
N ALA A 452 -18.99 -13.86 -6.36
CA ALA A 452 -17.56 -13.64 -6.13
C ALA A 452 -16.72 -14.93 -5.98
N ALA A 453 -17.31 -16.06 -5.57
CA ALA A 453 -16.62 -17.35 -5.53
C ALA A 453 -16.42 -17.90 -6.95
N ILE A 454 -17.36 -17.66 -7.88
CA ILE A 454 -17.24 -18.04 -9.29
C ILE A 454 -15.99 -17.37 -9.89
N LEU A 455 -15.80 -16.07 -9.64
CA LEU A 455 -14.65 -15.29 -10.12
C LEU A 455 -13.29 -15.72 -9.56
N ARG A 456 -13.27 -16.40 -8.41
CA ARG A 456 -12.03 -16.83 -7.73
C ARG A 456 -11.57 -18.22 -8.17
N ASN A 457 -12.44 -18.98 -8.81
CA ASN A 457 -12.15 -20.32 -9.32
C ASN A 457 -11.83 -20.28 -10.82
N ARG A 458 -11.33 -21.38 -11.36
CA ARG A 458 -10.99 -21.52 -12.78
C ARG A 458 -11.65 -22.76 -13.38
N ASP A 459 -11.75 -22.77 -14.70
CA ASP A 459 -12.10 -23.93 -15.51
C ASP A 459 -13.44 -24.58 -15.11
N GLU A 460 -13.46 -25.89 -14.88
CA GLU A 460 -14.65 -26.68 -14.60
C GLU A 460 -15.40 -26.21 -13.32
N GLN A 461 -14.66 -25.83 -12.28
CA GLN A 461 -15.25 -25.38 -11.02
C GLN A 461 -15.98 -24.04 -11.19
N GLN A 462 -15.46 -23.15 -12.05
CA GLN A 462 -16.13 -21.90 -12.38
C GLN A 462 -17.47 -22.16 -13.09
N ARG A 463 -17.49 -23.05 -14.10
CA ARG A 463 -18.70 -23.42 -14.84
C ARG A 463 -19.75 -24.04 -13.92
N ARG A 464 -19.33 -25.01 -13.11
CA ARG A 464 -20.21 -25.68 -12.14
C ARG A 464 -20.87 -24.69 -11.18
N TYR A 465 -20.12 -23.75 -10.59
CA TYR A 465 -20.70 -22.78 -9.67
C TYR A 465 -21.65 -21.79 -10.36
N PHE A 466 -21.38 -21.46 -11.63
CA PHE A 466 -22.30 -20.65 -12.42
C PHE A 466 -23.60 -21.39 -12.71
N GLU A 467 -23.52 -22.67 -13.10
CA GLU A 467 -24.69 -23.54 -13.31
C GLU A 467 -25.51 -23.72 -12.03
N GLU A 468 -24.85 -23.94 -10.88
CA GLU A 468 -25.51 -24.03 -9.56
C GLU A 468 -26.24 -22.72 -9.21
N LEU A 469 -25.66 -21.56 -9.54
CA LEU A 469 -26.30 -20.25 -9.35
C LEU A 469 -27.52 -20.09 -10.27
N CYS A 470 -27.39 -20.37 -11.56
CA CYS A 470 -28.51 -20.31 -12.50
C CYS A 470 -29.65 -21.25 -12.08
N HIS A 471 -29.32 -22.49 -11.68
CA HIS A 471 -30.30 -23.46 -11.23
C HIS A 471 -31.10 -22.97 -10.01
N ALA A 472 -30.43 -22.36 -9.03
CA ALA A 472 -31.12 -21.79 -7.86
C ALA A 472 -32.05 -20.64 -8.26
N LEU A 473 -31.65 -19.78 -9.20
CA LEU A 473 -32.48 -18.67 -9.68
C LEU A 473 -33.69 -19.15 -10.49
N THR A 474 -33.52 -20.15 -11.36
CA THR A 474 -34.64 -20.79 -12.09
C THR A 474 -35.64 -21.41 -11.13
N LYS A 475 -35.17 -22.17 -10.12
CA LYS A 475 -36.04 -22.71 -9.07
C LYS A 475 -36.77 -21.63 -8.29
N ALA A 476 -36.12 -20.50 -8.01
CA ALA A 476 -36.77 -19.38 -7.33
C ALA A 476 -37.93 -18.82 -8.17
N ALA A 477 -37.75 -18.70 -9.48
CA ALA A 477 -38.81 -18.28 -10.41
C ALA A 477 -39.96 -19.30 -10.47
N GLU A 478 -39.66 -20.60 -10.55
CA GLU A 478 -40.66 -21.68 -10.53
C GLU A 478 -41.50 -21.69 -9.25
N LEU A 479 -40.86 -21.46 -8.09
CA LEU A 479 -41.58 -21.37 -6.81
C LEU A 479 -42.54 -20.19 -6.77
N ILE A 480 -42.22 -19.07 -7.39
CA ILE A 480 -43.16 -17.95 -7.51
C ILE A 480 -44.33 -18.30 -8.41
N SER A 481 -44.07 -18.90 -9.58
CA SER A 481 -45.12 -19.29 -10.53
C SER A 481 -46.07 -20.38 -10.01
N THR A 482 -45.69 -21.11 -8.95
CA THR A 482 -46.55 -22.12 -8.31
C THR A 482 -47.33 -21.60 -7.11
N LEU A 483 -47.00 -20.39 -6.63
CA LEU A 483 -47.69 -19.73 -5.52
C LEU A 483 -48.79 -18.78 -5.99
N HIS A 484 -48.81 -18.44 -7.28
CA HIS A 484 -49.92 -17.80 -8.00
C HIS A 484 -50.67 -18.85 -8.82
#